data_AF-A0AAU6LL13-F1
#
_entry.id   AF-A0AAU6LL13-F1
#
_cell.length_a   1.000
_cell.length_b   1.000
_cell.length_c   1.000
_cell.angle_alpha   90.00
_cell.angle_beta   90.00
_cell.angle_gamma   90.00
#
_symmetry.space_group_name_H-M   'P 1'
#
loop_
_entity.id
_entity.type
_entity.pdbx_description
1 polymer ?
#
loop_
_entity_poly.entity_id
_entity_poly.type
_entity_poly.pdbx_seq_one_letter_code
_entity_poly.pdbx_strand_id
1 'polypeptide(L)'
;MRRTAAAGAGALTAVTVLAASLAGCGGGSEEDRAVPEKLCGTPVPAGLSKPLLEPYGKITESSRVDRQKPQTAPCVVAVDGERALAFRFAWHPGAPEDLLATARQSSVVGLTDPARVNLGFEDSVLGNEGATATTACRTQAGDHFTLTVIVSRAAKDKADLRPAVERFMRTYMAETVKTLNCA
;
A
#
# COMPACT_ATOMS: atom_id res chain seq x y z
N MET A 1 40.59 -78.89 -23.00
CA MET A 1 41.94 -79.00 -22.41
C MET A 1 42.06 -78.00 -21.26
N ARG A 2 42.46 -78.47 -20.06
CA ARG A 2 43.14 -77.77 -18.93
C ARG A 2 42.54 -76.47 -18.37
N ARG A 3 42.07 -76.49 -17.10
CA ARG A 3 42.70 -75.96 -15.85
C ARG A 3 42.73 -74.41 -15.82
N THR A 4 42.46 -73.65 -14.75
CA THR A 4 42.16 -73.82 -13.30
C THR A 4 41.80 -72.43 -12.77
N ALA A 5 41.18 -72.38 -11.59
CA ALA A 5 40.72 -71.23 -10.81
C ALA A 5 41.74 -70.09 -10.52
N ALA A 6 41.21 -68.91 -10.16
CA ALA A 6 41.56 -68.21 -8.91
C ALA A 6 40.58 -67.06 -8.62
N ALA A 7 40.28 -66.90 -7.32
CA ALA A 7 39.32 -65.98 -6.73
C ALA A 7 39.85 -64.54 -6.62
N GLY A 8 38.91 -63.58 -6.54
CA GLY A 8 39.14 -62.21 -6.10
C GLY A 8 37.87 -61.67 -5.46
N ALA A 9 37.89 -61.54 -4.14
CA ALA A 9 36.79 -61.10 -3.31
C ALA A 9 36.68 -59.56 -3.29
N GLY A 10 35.45 -59.08 -3.10
CA GLY A 10 35.18 -57.82 -2.40
C GLY A 10 34.77 -56.64 -3.29
N ALA A 11 33.50 -56.26 -3.22
CA ALA A 11 33.05 -55.09 -2.45
C ALA A 11 31.69 -54.59 -2.94
N LEU A 12 30.66 -54.86 -2.13
CA LEU A 12 29.50 -54.01 -1.82
C LEU A 12 28.99 -53.06 -2.91
N THR A 13 27.91 -53.49 -3.55
CA THR A 13 26.90 -52.69 -4.22
C THR A 13 26.37 -51.57 -3.32
N ALA A 14 26.80 -50.32 -3.59
CA ALA A 14 26.14 -49.14 -3.05
C ALA A 14 25.10 -48.64 -4.08
N VAL A 15 23.83 -48.92 -3.80
CA VAL A 15 22.68 -48.36 -4.50
C VAL A 15 22.61 -46.86 -4.15
N THR A 16 23.05 -45.99 -5.06
CA THR A 16 22.83 -44.54 -4.97
C THR A 16 21.35 -44.25 -5.24
N VAL A 17 20.60 -44.05 -4.16
CA VAL A 17 19.23 -43.54 -4.19
C VAL A 17 19.25 -42.08 -4.66
N LEU A 18 18.54 -41.79 -5.75
CA LEU A 18 18.18 -40.45 -6.21
C LEU A 18 17.42 -39.73 -5.10
N ALA A 19 18.04 -38.74 -4.46
CA ALA A 19 17.34 -37.74 -3.67
C ALA A 19 16.95 -36.58 -4.61
N ALA A 20 15.69 -36.58 -5.05
CA ALA A 20 15.08 -35.47 -5.73
C ALA A 20 14.88 -34.31 -4.73
N SER A 21 15.81 -33.36 -4.75
CA SER A 21 15.68 -32.10 -4.01
C SER A 21 14.61 -31.22 -4.67
N LEU A 22 13.36 -31.38 -4.26
CA LEU A 22 12.32 -30.37 -4.49
C LEU A 22 12.63 -29.18 -3.56
N ALA A 23 13.56 -28.33 -3.98
CA ALA A 23 13.68 -26.99 -3.44
C ALA A 23 12.45 -26.20 -3.86
N GLY A 24 11.42 -26.21 -3.01
CA GLY A 24 10.28 -25.32 -3.11
C GLY A 24 10.76 -23.88 -2.96
N CYS A 25 11.08 -23.23 -4.08
CA CYS A 25 11.19 -21.78 -4.16
C CYS A 25 9.81 -21.16 -3.91
N GLY A 26 9.57 -20.71 -2.68
CA GLY A 26 8.33 -20.01 -2.35
C GLY A 26 8.20 -19.59 -0.89
N GLY A 27 9.29 -19.55 -0.14
CA GLY A 27 9.29 -19.12 1.25
C GLY A 27 9.68 -17.66 1.37
N GLY A 28 8.83 -16.72 0.96
CA GLY A 28 8.93 -15.36 1.51
C GLY A 28 8.79 -15.45 3.03
N SER A 29 9.62 -14.72 3.78
CA SER A 29 9.64 -14.75 5.25
C SER A 29 8.32 -14.18 5.81
N GLU A 30 7.90 -14.57 7.01
CA GLU A 30 6.74 -13.93 7.68
C GLU A 30 6.93 -12.40 7.82
N GLU A 31 8.17 -11.96 8.04
CA GLU A 31 8.56 -10.55 8.08
C GLU A 31 8.34 -9.82 6.77
N ASP A 32 8.50 -10.48 5.61
CA ASP A 32 8.24 -9.89 4.30
C ASP A 32 6.74 -9.63 4.06
N ARG A 33 5.85 -10.25 4.85
CA ARG A 33 4.38 -10.09 4.73
C ARG A 33 3.77 -9.24 5.84
N ALA A 34 4.57 -8.72 6.77
CA ALA A 34 4.08 -7.88 7.85
C ALA A 34 3.67 -6.50 7.32
N VAL A 35 2.46 -6.05 7.67
CA VAL A 35 2.00 -4.72 7.32
C VAL A 35 2.72 -3.69 8.21
N PRO A 36 3.42 -2.70 7.63
CA PRO A 36 4.14 -1.69 8.41
C PRO A 36 3.22 -0.90 9.34
N GLU A 37 3.76 -0.47 10.49
CA GLU A 37 3.07 0.42 11.43
C GLU A 37 2.85 1.85 10.89
N LYS A 38 3.57 2.19 9.81
CA LYS A 38 3.49 3.49 9.13
C LYS A 38 3.39 3.29 7.63
N LEU A 39 2.58 4.11 6.97
CA LEU A 39 2.58 4.26 5.50
C LEU A 39 2.80 5.73 5.16
N CYS A 40 3.71 6.02 4.24
CA CYS A 40 4.07 7.38 3.82
C CYS A 40 4.45 8.27 5.01
N GLY A 41 5.12 7.68 5.99
CA GLY A 41 5.50 8.33 7.25
C GLY A 41 4.35 8.66 8.21
N THR A 42 3.10 8.27 7.91
CA THR A 42 1.95 8.43 8.83
C THR A 42 1.74 7.12 9.60
N PRO A 43 1.64 7.14 10.94
CA PRO A 43 1.21 5.99 11.73
C PRO A 43 -0.20 5.52 11.36
N VAL A 44 -0.38 4.22 11.17
CA VAL A 44 -1.70 3.64 10.89
C VAL A 44 -1.81 2.22 11.46
N PRO A 45 -2.89 1.89 12.19
CA PRO A 45 -3.12 0.53 12.64
C PRO A 45 -3.15 -0.46 11.47
N ALA A 46 -2.41 -1.56 11.59
CA ALA A 46 -2.36 -2.60 10.55
C ALA A 46 -3.75 -3.11 10.15
N GLY A 47 -4.70 -3.20 11.09
CA GLY A 47 -6.07 -3.62 10.80
C GLY A 47 -6.85 -2.70 9.85
N LEU A 48 -6.42 -1.44 9.68
CA LEU A 48 -7.04 -0.49 8.75
C LEU A 48 -6.38 -0.53 7.36
N SER A 49 -5.05 -0.71 7.30
CA SER A 49 -4.32 -0.78 6.04
C SER A 49 -4.42 -2.15 5.39
N LYS A 50 -4.51 -3.22 6.18
CA LYS A 50 -4.55 -4.62 5.71
C LYS A 50 -5.55 -4.86 4.58
N PRO A 51 -6.86 -4.54 4.73
CA PRO A 51 -7.85 -4.80 3.68
C PRO A 51 -7.57 -4.06 2.36
N LEU A 52 -6.84 -2.94 2.41
CA LEU A 52 -6.53 -2.13 1.23
C LEU A 52 -5.23 -2.56 0.53
N LEU A 53 -4.48 -3.49 1.14
CA LEU A 53 -3.22 -4.02 0.64
C LEU A 53 -3.37 -5.47 0.17
N GLU A 54 -4.59 -5.99 0.12
CA GLU A 54 -4.86 -7.32 -0.40
C GLU A 54 -4.65 -7.38 -1.93
N PRO A 55 -4.22 -8.55 -2.46
CA PRO A 55 -3.63 -9.67 -1.73
C PRO A 55 -2.28 -9.30 -1.10
N TYR A 56 -2.01 -9.80 0.12
CA TYR A 56 -0.79 -9.49 0.87
C TYR A 56 0.47 -10.04 0.19
N GLY A 57 1.58 -9.35 0.41
CA GLY A 57 2.89 -9.70 -0.12
C GLY A 57 3.94 -8.73 0.39
N LYS A 58 5.09 -8.67 -0.29
CA LYS A 58 6.17 -7.76 0.07
C LYS A 58 5.77 -6.31 -0.13
N ILE A 59 5.71 -5.55 0.96
CA ILE A 59 5.36 -4.14 0.94
C ILE A 59 6.59 -3.28 0.70
N THR A 60 6.50 -2.37 -0.27
CA THR A 60 7.52 -1.35 -0.52
C THR A 60 6.88 0.03 -0.65
N GLU A 61 7.62 1.08 -0.30
CA GLU A 61 7.15 2.46 -0.35
C GLU A 61 8.08 3.32 -1.21
N SER A 62 7.49 4.17 -2.04
CA SER A 62 8.18 5.27 -2.72
C SER A 62 7.48 6.58 -2.37
N SER A 63 8.12 7.37 -1.51
CA SER A 63 7.55 8.62 -0.99
C SER A 63 8.43 9.81 -1.33
N ARG A 64 7.79 10.91 -1.75
CA ARG A 64 8.42 12.25 -1.84
C ARG A 64 7.93 13.20 -0.74
N VAL A 65 7.20 12.68 0.24
CA VAL A 65 6.60 13.48 1.30
C VAL A 65 7.71 13.87 2.29
N ASP A 66 8.03 15.15 2.33
CA ASP A 66 8.87 15.75 3.36
C ASP A 66 7.99 16.65 4.23
N ARG A 67 7.76 16.23 5.47
CA ARG A 67 6.87 16.92 6.40
C ARG A 67 7.43 18.25 6.92
N GLN A 68 8.73 18.48 6.76
CA GLN A 68 9.36 19.75 7.08
C GLN A 68 9.32 20.72 5.89
N LYS A 69 8.98 20.24 4.70
CA LYS A 69 8.90 21.03 3.47
C LYS A 69 7.51 20.86 2.85
N PRO A 70 6.49 21.59 3.33
CA PRO A 70 5.13 21.46 2.83
C PRO A 70 5.11 21.79 1.33
N GLN A 71 4.80 20.79 0.53
CA GLN A 71 4.71 20.87 -0.92
C GLN A 71 3.82 19.74 -1.42
N THR A 72 3.21 19.90 -2.60
CA THR A 72 2.51 18.76 -3.20
C THR A 72 3.48 17.60 -3.41
N ALA A 73 3.18 16.44 -2.82
CA ALA A 73 4.05 15.27 -2.87
C ALA A 73 3.24 13.97 -3.02
N PRO A 74 3.65 13.08 -3.95
CA PRO A 74 3.09 11.75 -4.02
C PRO A 74 3.76 10.79 -3.02
N CYS A 75 3.02 9.76 -2.64
CA CYS A 75 3.57 8.53 -2.09
C CYS A 75 2.86 7.34 -2.72
N VAL A 76 3.63 6.29 -3.02
CA VAL A 76 3.12 5.04 -3.60
C VAL A 76 3.53 3.90 -2.69
N VAL A 77 2.55 3.07 -2.32
CA VAL A 77 2.79 1.81 -1.63
C VAL A 77 2.52 0.68 -2.62
N ALA A 78 3.47 -0.24 -2.76
CA ALA A 78 3.38 -1.39 -3.64
C ALA A 78 3.41 -2.69 -2.85
N VAL A 79 2.68 -3.70 -3.35
CA VAL A 79 2.68 -5.07 -2.84
C VAL A 79 3.16 -5.99 -3.96
N ASP A 80 4.25 -6.71 -3.70
CA ASP A 80 4.96 -7.53 -4.70
C ASP A 80 5.32 -6.75 -5.97
N GLY A 81 5.69 -5.48 -5.81
CA GLY A 81 6.11 -4.60 -6.89
C GLY A 81 4.98 -3.95 -7.69
N GLU A 82 3.72 -4.30 -7.46
CA GLU A 82 2.58 -3.60 -8.06
C GLU A 82 2.00 -2.54 -7.12
N ARG A 83 1.60 -1.40 -7.67
CA ARG A 83 0.98 -0.30 -6.92
C ARG A 83 -0.31 -0.76 -6.25
N ALA A 84 -0.34 -0.77 -4.92
CA ALA A 84 -1.53 -1.07 -4.12
C ALA A 84 -2.25 0.22 -3.70
N LEU A 85 -1.51 1.20 -3.16
CA LEU A 85 -2.04 2.49 -2.75
C LEU A 85 -1.28 3.64 -3.41
N ALA A 86 -2.02 4.67 -3.82
CA ALA A 86 -1.48 5.95 -4.24
C ALA A 86 -2.00 7.05 -3.31
N PHE A 87 -1.08 7.85 -2.81
CA PHE A 87 -1.35 8.98 -1.95
C PHE A 87 -0.93 10.26 -2.64
N ARG A 88 -1.73 11.32 -2.46
CA ARG A 88 -1.36 12.68 -2.85
C ARG A 88 -1.54 13.60 -1.65
N PHE A 89 -0.43 14.17 -1.19
CA PHE A 89 -0.39 15.18 -0.13
C PHE A 89 -0.36 16.55 -0.82
N ALA A 90 -1.29 17.43 -0.51
CA ALA A 90 -1.44 18.73 -1.15
C ALA A 90 -1.54 19.84 -0.13
N TRP A 91 -0.73 20.89 -0.28
CA TRP A 91 -0.92 22.17 0.39
C TRP A 91 -1.32 23.19 -0.66
N HIS A 92 -2.27 24.04 -0.34
CA HIS A 92 -2.78 25.07 -1.25
C HIS A 92 -3.45 26.22 -0.46
N PRO A 93 -3.58 27.40 -1.10
CA PRO A 93 -4.29 28.53 -0.50
C PRO A 93 -5.81 28.38 -0.66
N GLY A 94 -6.54 28.51 0.45
CA GLY A 94 -7.99 28.36 0.54
C GLY A 94 -8.45 26.91 0.48
N ALA A 95 -9.71 26.65 0.81
CA ALA A 95 -10.32 25.35 0.57
C ALA A 95 -10.56 25.15 -0.94
N PRO A 96 -10.55 23.90 -1.45
CA PRO A 96 -10.91 23.64 -2.84
C PRO A 96 -12.37 24.07 -3.09
N GLU A 97 -12.63 24.81 -4.18
CA GLU A 97 -13.97 25.32 -4.50
C GLU A 97 -15.02 24.19 -4.63
N ASP A 98 -14.66 23.09 -5.30
CA ASP A 98 -15.50 21.89 -5.38
C ASP A 98 -14.66 20.61 -5.36
N LEU A 99 -14.53 20.04 -4.15
CA LEU A 99 -13.83 18.79 -3.94
C LEU A 99 -14.53 17.61 -4.64
N LEU A 100 -15.86 17.63 -4.77
CA LEU A 100 -16.62 16.56 -5.43
C LEU A 100 -16.40 16.57 -6.94
N ALA A 101 -16.43 17.74 -7.58
CA ALA A 101 -16.07 17.86 -8.99
C ALA A 101 -14.63 17.39 -9.24
N THR A 102 -13.69 17.80 -8.38
CA THR A 102 -12.28 17.36 -8.45
C THR A 102 -12.15 15.84 -8.34
N ALA A 103 -12.85 15.23 -7.38
CA ALA A 103 -12.85 13.78 -7.19
C ALA A 103 -13.44 13.02 -8.38
N ARG A 104 -14.42 13.60 -9.10
CA ARG A 104 -15.05 13.00 -10.28
C ARG A 104 -14.21 13.09 -11.54
N GLN A 105 -13.63 14.25 -11.80
CA GLN A 105 -13.15 14.62 -13.14
C GLN A 105 -11.63 14.69 -13.27
N SER A 106 -10.89 14.69 -12.16
CA SER A 106 -9.44 14.80 -12.22
C SER A 106 -8.82 13.53 -12.78
N SER A 107 -7.91 13.67 -13.75
CA SER A 107 -7.04 12.58 -14.22
C SER A 107 -6.08 12.04 -13.15
N VAL A 108 -5.96 12.76 -12.03
CA VAL A 108 -5.11 12.41 -10.89
C VAL A 108 -5.92 11.70 -9.78
N VAL A 109 -7.22 11.98 -9.67
CA VAL A 109 -8.08 11.45 -8.60
C VAL A 109 -9.11 10.45 -9.14
N GLY A 110 -10.01 10.89 -10.02
CA GLY A 110 -10.95 10.07 -10.78
C GLY A 110 -11.60 8.90 -10.03
N LEU A 111 -12.33 9.19 -8.94
CA LEU A 111 -12.99 8.18 -8.12
C LEU A 111 -14.24 7.63 -8.81
N THR A 112 -14.53 6.34 -8.60
CA THR A 112 -15.78 5.70 -9.00
C THR A 112 -16.89 5.99 -7.98
N ASP A 113 -18.06 6.37 -8.47
CA ASP A 113 -19.26 6.72 -7.67
C ASP A 113 -18.98 7.64 -6.46
N PRO A 114 -18.33 8.80 -6.66
CA PRO A 114 -17.97 9.67 -5.56
C PRO A 114 -19.18 10.41 -5.01
N ALA A 115 -19.26 10.43 -3.69
CA ALA A 115 -20.25 11.19 -2.93
C ALA A 115 -19.56 11.93 -1.77
N ARG A 116 -20.10 13.11 -1.43
CA ARG A 116 -19.72 13.83 -0.21
C ARG A 116 -20.12 13.00 1.00
N VAL A 117 -19.22 12.90 1.98
CA VAL A 117 -19.43 12.18 3.23
C VAL A 117 -18.83 12.99 4.38
N ASN A 118 -19.24 12.73 5.61
CA ASN A 118 -18.62 13.37 6.78
C ASN A 118 -17.57 12.45 7.41
N LEU A 119 -16.29 12.69 7.12
CA LEU A 119 -15.17 12.00 7.75
C LEU A 119 -14.63 12.72 9.00
N GLY A 120 -15.24 13.84 9.40
CA GLY A 120 -14.78 14.70 10.49
C GLY A 120 -13.80 15.80 10.06
N PHE A 121 -13.76 16.13 8.76
CA PHE A 121 -12.94 17.20 8.19
C PHE A 121 -13.85 18.23 7.51
N GLU A 122 -13.25 19.32 7.01
CA GLU A 122 -13.97 20.46 6.43
C GLU A 122 -14.78 20.06 5.19
N ASP A 123 -14.17 19.30 4.30
CA ASP A 123 -14.86 18.63 3.19
C ASP A 123 -14.24 17.26 2.95
N SER A 124 -15.05 16.30 2.51
CA SER A 124 -14.62 14.94 2.27
C SER A 124 -15.51 14.26 1.23
N VAL A 125 -14.85 13.55 0.32
CA VAL A 125 -15.48 12.80 -0.76
C VAL A 125 -14.95 11.38 -0.74
N LEU A 126 -15.86 10.43 -0.85
CA LEU A 126 -15.59 9.01 -0.84
C LEU A 126 -16.16 8.39 -2.12
N GLY A 127 -15.32 7.61 -2.81
CA GLY A 127 -15.71 6.71 -3.89
C GLY A 127 -15.47 5.25 -3.48
N ASN A 128 -15.62 4.34 -4.44
CA ASN A 128 -15.52 2.90 -4.17
C ASN A 128 -14.09 2.44 -3.89
N GLU A 129 -13.11 3.11 -4.47
CA GLU A 129 -11.69 2.77 -4.43
C GLU A 129 -10.82 3.85 -3.79
N GLY A 130 -11.39 4.95 -3.30
CA GLY A 130 -10.58 6.04 -2.81
C GLY A 130 -11.38 7.12 -2.11
N ALA A 131 -10.64 8.03 -1.49
CA ALA A 131 -11.20 9.17 -0.81
C ALA A 131 -10.29 10.38 -0.98
N THR A 132 -10.89 11.56 -0.92
CA THR A 132 -10.18 12.81 -0.78
C THR A 132 -10.82 13.63 0.34
N ALA A 133 -10.00 14.24 1.19
CA ALA A 133 -10.47 15.06 2.28
C ALA A 133 -9.58 16.29 2.43
N THR A 134 -10.18 17.40 2.86
CA THR A 134 -9.47 18.65 3.09
C THR A 134 -9.79 19.22 4.47
N THR A 135 -8.84 19.95 5.02
CA THR A 135 -8.96 20.65 6.29
C THR A 135 -7.98 21.81 6.34
N ALA A 136 -8.29 22.82 7.15
CA ALA A 136 -7.34 23.86 7.51
C ALA A 136 -6.05 23.25 8.10
N CYS A 137 -4.91 23.66 7.54
CA CYS A 137 -3.57 23.35 8.04
C CYS A 137 -2.62 24.45 7.57
N ARG A 138 -2.35 25.42 8.44
CA ARG A 138 -1.54 26.58 8.08
C ARG A 138 -0.06 26.26 8.05
N THR A 139 0.56 26.51 6.91
CA THR A 139 1.99 26.37 6.65
C THR A 139 2.47 27.48 5.72
N GLN A 140 3.78 27.53 5.42
CA GLN A 140 4.33 28.46 4.43
C GLN A 140 3.86 28.19 2.98
N ALA A 141 3.30 27.01 2.69
CA ALA A 141 2.86 26.63 1.34
C ALA A 141 1.36 26.81 1.09
N GLY A 142 0.60 27.17 2.13
CA GLY A 142 -0.86 27.27 2.07
C GLY A 142 -1.48 27.18 3.44
N ASP A 143 -2.78 27.47 3.52
CA ASP A 143 -3.57 27.39 4.74
C ASP A 143 -4.50 26.17 4.80
N HIS A 144 -4.56 25.37 3.72
CA HIS A 144 -5.30 24.12 3.67
C HIS A 144 -4.41 22.96 3.23
N PHE A 145 -4.75 21.79 3.77
CA PHE A 145 -4.18 20.52 3.38
C PHE A 145 -5.28 19.65 2.77
N THR A 146 -4.97 19.01 1.63
CA THR A 146 -5.81 17.97 1.02
C THR A 146 -5.02 16.69 0.92
N LEU A 147 -5.60 15.61 1.42
CA LEU A 147 -5.10 14.26 1.21
C LEU A 147 -6.03 13.52 0.26
N THR A 148 -5.44 12.87 -0.73
CA THR A 148 -6.14 11.88 -1.55
C THR A 148 -5.49 10.52 -1.39
N VAL A 149 -6.31 9.47 -1.25
CA VAL A 149 -5.89 8.07 -1.20
C VAL A 149 -6.68 7.29 -2.25
N ILE A 150 -5.98 6.52 -3.08
CA ILE A 150 -6.59 5.65 -4.11
C ILE A 150 -6.02 4.25 -3.97
N VAL A 151 -6.90 3.26 -3.87
CA VAL A 151 -6.57 1.84 -3.94
C VAL A 151 -6.44 1.46 -5.42
N SER A 152 -5.20 1.46 -5.90
CA SER A 152 -4.90 1.33 -7.34
C SER A 152 -5.20 -0.06 -7.90
N ARG A 153 -5.27 -1.09 -7.04
CA ARG A 153 -5.64 -2.45 -7.45
C ARG A 153 -7.15 -2.70 -7.53
N ALA A 154 -7.98 -1.87 -6.90
CA ALA A 154 -9.43 -2.05 -6.86
C ALA A 154 -10.09 -2.06 -8.26
N ALA A 155 -9.47 -1.39 -9.24
CA ALA A 155 -9.94 -1.33 -10.62
C ALA A 155 -9.90 -2.70 -11.33
N LYS A 156 -9.06 -3.65 -10.90
CA LYS A 156 -8.99 -4.99 -11.51
C LYS A 156 -10.10 -5.92 -11.00
N ASP A 157 -10.65 -5.66 -9.80
CA ASP A 157 -11.44 -6.64 -9.07
C ASP A 157 -12.89 -6.17 -8.80
N LYS A 158 -13.22 -4.88 -9.08
CA LYS A 158 -14.53 -4.26 -8.80
C LYS A 158 -15.06 -4.47 -7.38
N ALA A 159 -14.18 -4.80 -6.43
CA ALA A 159 -14.57 -4.90 -5.04
C ALA A 159 -14.94 -3.50 -4.54
N ASP A 160 -16.15 -3.36 -3.99
CA ASP A 160 -16.54 -2.16 -3.27
C ASP A 160 -15.71 -2.08 -1.97
N LEU A 161 -14.62 -1.31 -2.01
CA LEU A 161 -13.73 -1.09 -0.86
C LEU A 161 -14.19 0.10 -0.02
N ARG A 162 -15.32 0.72 -0.35
CA ARG A 162 -15.81 1.95 0.28
C ARG A 162 -15.79 1.91 1.80
N PRO A 163 -16.27 0.84 2.49
CA PRO A 163 -16.21 0.80 3.96
C PRO A 163 -14.79 0.69 4.52
N ALA A 164 -13.87 0.05 3.79
CA ALA A 164 -12.47 -0.05 4.21
C ALA A 164 -11.74 1.28 3.99
N VAL A 165 -11.95 1.92 2.84
CA VAL A 165 -11.41 3.24 2.51
C VAL A 165 -11.92 4.30 3.48
N GLU A 166 -13.20 4.29 3.83
CA GLU A 166 -13.78 5.24 4.80
C GLU A 166 -13.07 5.18 6.16
N ARG A 167 -12.96 3.97 6.74
CA ARG A 167 -12.31 3.76 8.04
C ARG A 167 -10.84 4.11 8.02
N PHE A 168 -10.15 3.73 6.94
CA PHE A 168 -8.75 4.08 6.73
C PHE A 168 -8.58 5.59 6.65
N MET A 169 -9.34 6.28 5.77
CA MET A 169 -9.21 7.71 5.52
C MET A 169 -9.49 8.54 6.78
N ARG A 170 -10.53 8.20 7.55
CA ARG A 170 -10.85 8.89 8.81
C ARG A 170 -9.66 8.89 9.77
N THR A 171 -9.00 7.75 9.93
CA THR A 171 -7.86 7.61 10.85
C THR A 171 -6.59 8.20 10.25
N TYR A 172 -6.28 7.83 9.02
CA TYR A 172 -5.03 8.18 8.36
C TYR A 172 -4.89 9.68 8.11
N MET A 173 -5.98 10.37 7.72
CA MET A 173 -5.98 11.82 7.58
C MET A 173 -5.73 12.51 8.92
N ALA A 174 -6.41 12.09 9.99
CA ALA A 174 -6.24 12.64 11.33
C ALA A 174 -4.80 12.44 11.84
N GLU A 175 -4.24 11.24 11.70
CA GLU A 175 -2.84 10.98 12.05
C GLU A 175 -1.87 11.75 11.17
N THR A 176 -2.18 11.92 9.88
CA THR A 176 -1.33 12.71 8.96
C THR A 176 -1.22 14.15 9.44
N VAL A 177 -2.36 14.83 9.68
CA VAL A 177 -2.43 16.21 10.18
C VAL A 177 -1.67 16.35 11.50
N LYS A 178 -1.78 15.33 12.37
CA LYS A 178 -0.93 15.02 13.54
C LYS A 178 0.51 15.47 13.39
N THR A 179 1.07 15.19 12.22
CA THR A 179 2.50 15.26 11.99
C THR A 179 2.89 16.32 10.95
N LEU A 180 1.96 17.15 10.48
CA LEU A 180 2.21 18.23 9.52
C LEU A 180 2.65 19.57 10.16
N ASN A 181 2.77 19.63 11.49
CA ASN A 181 3.16 20.85 12.22
C ASN A 181 2.35 22.09 11.79
N CYS A 182 1.05 21.92 11.55
CA CYS A 182 0.14 23.01 11.22
C CYS A 182 0.10 24.04 12.36
N ALA A 183 0.07 25.33 12.03
CA ALA A 183 0.02 26.45 12.98
C ALA A 183 -1.40 26.93 13.28
#